data_AF-A0A0D2ZX26-F1
#
_entry.id   AF-A0A0D2ZX26-F1
#
_cell.length_a   1.000
_cell.length_b   1.000
_cell.length_c   1.000
_cell.angle_alpha   90.00
_cell.angle_beta   90.00
_cell.angle_gamma   90.00
#
_symmetry.space_group_name_H-M   'P 1'
#
loop_
_entity.id
_entity.type
_entity.pdbx_description
1 polymer ?
#
loop_
_entity_poly.entity_id
_entity_poly.type
_entity_poly.pdbx_seq_one_letter_code
_entity_poly.pdbx_strand_id
1 'polypeptide(L)' 'MMRTMCSERDGRLFASDDRYCIDNGAMIAYTGLLEFVNGIETPLEDTTFTQRFRTDEVHAVWREKEELVYGDKNVAAAK' A
#
# COMPACT_ATOMS: atom_id res chain seq x y z
N MET A 1 19.04 -20.11 -0.01
CA MET A 1 19.24 -19.60 -1.38
C MET A 1 19.11 -18.07 -1.46
N MET A 2 17.94 -17.46 -1.24
CA MET A 2 17.75 -16.00 -1.39
C MET A 2 18.65 -15.12 -0.51
N ARG A 3 18.86 -15.50 0.76
CA ARG A 3 19.72 -14.74 1.69
C ARG A 3 21.15 -14.59 1.17
N THR A 4 21.72 -15.69 0.69
CA THR A 4 23.07 -15.73 0.10
C THR A 4 23.17 -14.87 -1.15
N MET A 5 22.17 -14.97 -2.05
CA MET A 5 22.12 -14.17 -3.27
C MET A 5 22.08 -12.67 -3.00
N CYS A 6 21.30 -12.23 -1.98
CA CYS A 6 21.25 -10.84 -1.56
C CYS A 6 22.59 -10.38 -0.97
N SER A 7 23.22 -11.17 -0.08
CA SER A 7 24.49 -10.77 0.55
C SER A 7 25.64 -10.61 -0.44
N GLU A 8 25.66 -11.40 -1.51
CA GLU A 8 26.68 -11.29 -2.58
C GLU A 8 26.53 -10.02 -3.44
N ARG A 9 25.40 -9.32 -3.35
CA ARG A 9 25.03 -8.18 -4.21
C ARG A 9 24.75 -6.90 -3.39
N ASP A 10 25.22 -6.85 -2.15
CA ASP A 10 24.94 -5.76 -1.19
C ASP A 10 23.43 -5.48 -0.99
N GLY A 11 22.61 -6.51 -1.21
CA GLY A 11 21.16 -6.46 -1.07
C GLY A 11 20.69 -6.81 0.34
N ARG A 12 19.48 -6.36 0.69
CA ARG A 12 18.80 -6.73 1.93
C ARG A 12 17.64 -7.67 1.63
N LEU A 13 17.55 -8.77 2.37
CA LEU A 13 16.41 -9.68 2.32
C LEU A 13 15.46 -9.37 3.47
N PHE A 14 14.19 -9.16 3.14
CA PHE A 14 13.10 -9.08 4.10
C PHE A 14 12.22 -10.32 3.94
N ALA A 15 11.85 -10.93 5.06
CA ALA A 15 10.91 -12.03 5.11
C ALA A 15 9.71 -11.63 5.96
N SER A 16 8.54 -12.10 5.57
CA SER A 16 7.29 -11.95 6.32
C SER A 16 6.97 -13.24 7.05
N ASP A 17 6.11 -13.16 8.06
CA ASP A 17 5.50 -14.35 8.68
C ASP A 17 4.70 -15.14 7.62
N ASP A 18 4.84 -16.46 7.62
CA ASP A 18 4.25 -17.36 6.61
C ASP A 18 2.73 -17.18 6.46
N ARG A 19 2.03 -16.76 7.52
CA ARG A 19 0.59 -16.47 7.50
C ARG A 19 0.23 -15.35 6.53
N TYR A 20 1.15 -14.43 6.25
CA TYR A 20 0.97 -13.34 5.30
C TYR A 20 1.54 -13.63 3.91
N CYS A 21 2.22 -14.77 3.74
CA CYS A 21 2.77 -15.21 2.46
C CYS A 21 1.74 -15.96 1.59
N ILE A 22 0.73 -16.56 2.22
CA ILE A 22 -0.41 -17.17 1.53
C ILE A 22 -1.49 -16.13 1.21
N ASP A 23 -2.41 -16.47 0.31
CA ASP A 23 -3.57 -15.64 0.01
C ASP A 23 -4.38 -15.38 1.30
N ASN A 24 -4.48 -14.10 1.67
CA ASN A 24 -5.13 -13.69 2.91
C ASN A 24 -5.87 -12.36 2.74
N GLY A 25 -6.92 -12.15 3.54
CA GLY A 25 -7.70 -10.90 3.48
C GLY A 25 -6.94 -9.66 3.98
N ALA A 26 -5.90 -9.84 4.80
CA ALA A 26 -5.15 -8.71 5.38
C ALA A 26 -4.36 -7.95 4.31
N MET A 27 -3.79 -8.63 3.31
CA MET A 27 -3.07 -7.98 2.21
C MET A 27 -4.00 -7.13 1.33
N ILE A 28 -5.25 -7.58 1.13
CA ILE A 28 -6.27 -6.84 0.39
C ILE A 28 -6.73 -5.62 1.20
N ALA A 29 -7.07 -5.83 2.47
CA ALA A 29 -7.51 -4.75 3.36
C ALA A 29 -6.44 -3.67 3.55
N TYR A 30 -5.18 -4.06 3.71
CA TYR A 30 -4.08 -3.10 3.88
C TYR A 30 -3.82 -2.30 2.61
N THR A 31 -3.84 -2.92 1.44
CA THR A 31 -3.64 -2.21 0.17
C THR A 31 -4.79 -1.26 -0.13
N GLY A 32 -6.04 -1.69 0.10
CA GLY A 32 -7.21 -0.81 -0.01
C GLY A 32 -7.20 0.34 0.99
N LEU A 33 -6.70 0.12 2.22
CA LEU A 33 -6.47 1.20 3.18
C LEU A 33 -5.43 2.21 2.66
N LEU A 34 -4.32 1.73 2.07
CA LEU A 34 -3.31 2.60 1.48
C LEU A 34 -3.88 3.47 0.35
N GLU A 35 -4.73 2.92 -0.51
CA GLU A 35 -5.44 3.69 -1.54
C GLU A 35 -6.38 4.73 -0.91
N PHE A 36 -7.23 4.30 0.02
CA PHE A 36 -8.22 5.15 0.65
C PHE A 36 -7.62 6.34 1.40
N VAL A 37 -6.56 6.13 2.20
CA VAL A 37 -5.92 7.22 2.94
C VAL A 37 -5.14 8.20 2.04
N ASN A 38 -4.86 7.80 0.79
CA ASN A 38 -4.27 8.67 -0.23
C ASN A 38 -5.34 9.22 -1.20
N GLY A 39 -6.62 9.20 -0.79
CA GLY A 39 -7.71 9.89 -1.50
C GLY A 39 -8.31 9.12 -2.68
N ILE A 40 -7.99 7.83 -2.83
CA ILE A 40 -8.61 6.99 -3.85
C ILE A 40 -9.88 6.33 -3.29
N GLU A 41 -11.00 6.56 -3.96
CA GLU A 41 -12.28 5.90 -3.69
C GLU A 41 -12.81 5.23 -4.97
N THR A 42 -13.47 4.09 -4.84
CA THR A 42 -14.10 3.38 -5.97
C THR A 42 -15.62 3.52 -5.89
N PRO A 43 -16.26 4.23 -6.84
CA PRO A 43 -17.71 4.26 -6.96
C PRO A 43 -18.29 2.85 -7.15
N LEU A 44 -19.52 2.61 -6.68
CA LEU A 44 -20.12 1.27 -6.71
C LEU A 44 -20.25 0.74 -8.15
N GLU A 45 -20.60 1.60 -9.09
CA GLU A 45 -20.68 1.31 -10.52
C GLU A 45 -19.35 0.80 -11.11
N ASP A 46 -18.22 1.18 -10.51
CA ASP A 46 -16.87 0.80 -10.92
C ASP A 46 -16.35 -0.42 -10.14
N THR A 47 -17.05 -0.90 -9.11
CA THR A 47 -16.71 -2.11 -8.33
C THR A 47 -16.98 -3.43 -9.06
N THR A 48 -16.60 -3.48 -10.33
CA THR A 48 -16.72 -4.67 -11.18
C THR A 48 -15.51 -5.60 -11.01
N PHE A 49 -15.55 -6.78 -11.61
CA PHE A 49 -14.42 -7.71 -11.59
C PHE A 49 -13.56 -7.58 -12.85
N THR A 50 -12.25 -7.66 -12.68
CA THR A 50 -11.28 -7.76 -13.77
C THR A 50 -10.51 -9.07 -13.65
N GLN A 51 -10.89 -10.09 -14.44
CA GLN A 51 -10.29 -11.42 -14.32
C GLN A 51 -8.79 -11.48 -14.69
N ARG A 52 -8.32 -10.52 -15.49
CA ARG A 52 -6.93 -10.42 -15.97
C ARG A 52 -6.32 -9.09 -15.58
N PHE A 53 -6.45 -8.73 -14.30
CA PHE A 53 -5.96 -7.45 -13.79
C PHE A 53 -4.44 -7.41 -13.87
N ARG A 54 -3.88 -6.47 -14.64
CA ARG A 54 -2.43 -6.36 -14.81
C ARG A 54 -1.83 -5.50 -13.71
N THR A 55 -0.61 -5.84 -13.29
CA THR A 55 0.11 -5.13 -12.23
C THR A 55 0.50 -3.69 -12.60
N ASP A 56 0.56 -3.37 -13.89
CA ASP A 56 0.89 -2.04 -14.42
C ASP A 56 -0.35 -1.16 -14.68
N GLU A 57 -1.56 -1.67 -14.41
CA GLU A 57 -2.82 -0.90 -14.54
C GLU A 57 -3.16 -0.10 -13.28
N VAL A 58 -2.47 -0.36 -12.16
CA VAL A 58 -2.69 0.34 -10.88
C VAL A 58 -1.60 1.39 -10.68
N HIS A 59 -2.03 2.63 -10.46
CA HIS A 59 -1.14 3.70 -10.03
C HIS A 59 -1.00 3.68 -8.50
N ALA A 60 0.17 3.28 -8.00
CA ALA A 60 0.44 3.13 -6.57
C ALA A 60 0.67 4.48 -5.86
N VAL A 61 -0.39 5.29 -5.70
CA VAL A 61 -0.36 6.65 -5.13
C VAL A 61 0.35 6.74 -3.78
N TRP A 62 0.27 5.70 -2.96
CA TRP A 62 0.91 5.63 -1.64
C TRP A 62 2.44 5.54 -1.67
N ARG A 63 3.05 5.44 -2.86
CA ARG A 63 4.50 5.47 -3.06
C ARG A 63 5.02 6.85 -3.45
N GLU A 64 4.13 7.76 -3.85
CA GLU A 64 4.52 9.11 -4.21
C GLU A 64 4.91 9.87 -2.94
N LYS A 65 6.00 10.65 -3.03
CA LYS A 65 6.44 11.51 -1.93
C LYS A 65 5.65 12.81 -1.98
N GLU A 66 4.42 12.78 -1.51
CA GLU A 66 3.82 14.01 -1.01
C GLU A 66 4.23 14.14 0.46
N GLU A 67 4.82 15.29 0.81
CA GLU A 67 5.07 15.61 2.21
C GLU A 67 3.74 15.51 2.94
N LEU A 68 3.65 14.55 3.87
CA LEU A 68 2.56 14.52 4.84
C LEU A 68 2.62 15.85 5.62
N VAL A 69 1.85 16.84 5.18
CA VAL A 69 1.52 18.00 6.00
C VAL A 69 0.60 17.45 7.08
N TYR A 70 1.21 16.95 8.15
CA TYR A 70 0.49 16.58 9.36
C TYR A 70 -0.19 17.86 9.86
N GLY A 71 -1.51 17.90 9.68
CA GLY A 71 -2.33 19.09 9.87
C GLY A 71 -2.04 19.82 11.17
N ASP A 72 -2.22 21.13 11.07
CA ASP A 72 -2.37 22.08 12.17
C ASP A 72 -2.72 21.41 13.50
N LYS A 73 -1.69 21.29 14.34
CA LYS A 73 -1.90 21.26 15.79
C LYS A 73 -2.44 22.63 16.18
N ASN A 74 -3.75 22.85 16.05
CA ASN A 74 -4.51 23.80 16.86
C ASN A 74 -6.01 23.59 16.65
N VAL A 75 -6.56 22.61 17.37
CA VAL A 75 -7.93 22.77 17.87
C VAL A 75 -7.88 23.85 18.95
N ALA A 76 -8.67 24.90 18.71
CA ALA A 76 -9.13 25.94 19.65
C ALA A 76 -8.12 26.99 20.17
N ALA A 77 -8.20 28.20 19.60
CA ALA A 77 -8.13 29.44 20.39
C ALA A 77 -8.94 30.56 19.71
N ALA A 78 -10.13 30.81 20.25
CA ALA A 78 -10.80 32.10 20.44
C ALA A 78 -11.00 33.09 19.25
N LYS A 79 -12.31 33.36 19.05
CA LYS A 79 -13.00 34.43 18.30
C LYS A 79 -13.13 34.30 16.80
#